data_AF-A0A397USG0-F1
#
_entry.id   AF-A0A397USG0-F1
#
_cell.length_a   1.000
_cell.length_b   1.000
_cell.length_c   1.000
_cell.angle_alpha   90.00
_cell.angle_beta   90.00
_cell.angle_gamma   90.00
#
_symmetry.space_group_name_H-M   'P 1'
#
loop_
_entity.id
_entity.type
_entity.pdbx_description
1 polymer ?
#
loop_
_entity_poly.entity_id
_entity_poly.type
_entity_poly.pdbx_seq_one_letter_code
_entity_poly.pdbx_strand_id
1 'polypeptide(L)' 'KNSVIIMDNARIHHDEELVRLVESLETAFSSIKAWIKRHRYFFDSSDDPVYALEVACAHITSNMANGFFNASIYSK' A
#
# COMPACT_ATOMS: atom_id res chain seq x y z
N LYS A 1 0.01 -7.62 13.13
CA LYS A 1 -0.99 -8.17 12.19
C LYS A 1 -0.49 -7.85 10.79
N ASN A 2 -0.07 -8.87 10.05
CA ASN A 2 0.48 -8.71 8.70
C ASN A 2 -0.67 -8.41 7.72
N SER A 3 -0.41 -7.60 6.70
CA SER A 3 -1.28 -7.50 5.52
C SER A 3 -1.32 -8.87 4.85
N VAL A 4 -2.48 -9.30 4.36
CA VAL A 4 -2.59 -10.48 3.50
C VAL A 4 -3.30 -10.01 2.23
N ILE A 5 -2.64 -10.17 1.09
CA ILE A 5 -3.25 -9.98 -0.22
C ILE A 5 -3.81 -11.33 -0.67
N ILE A 6 -5.07 -11.36 -1.09
CA ILE A 6 -5.71 -12.55 -1.67
C ILE A 6 -5.94 -12.26 -3.15
N MET A 7 -5.38 -13.09 -4.02
CA MET A 7 -5.48 -12.99 -5.47
C MET A 7 -5.71 -14.38 -6.06
N ASP A 8 -6.41 -14.45 -7.19
CA ASP A 8 -6.68 -15.68 -7.93
C ASP A 8 -5.35 -16.37 -8.29
N ASN A 9 -5.23 -17.70 -8.29
CA ASN A 9 -3.95 -18.36 -8.58
C ASN A 9 -3.63 -18.40 -10.09
N ALA A 10 -3.63 -17.24 -10.73
CA ALA A 10 -3.33 -17.10 -12.15
C ALA A 10 -1.84 -17.32 -12.40
N ARG A 11 -1.48 -18.01 -13.50
CA ARG A 11 -0.07 -18.31 -13.87
C ARG A 11 0.83 -17.07 -13.98
N ILE A 12 0.24 -15.90 -14.18
CA ILE A 12 0.94 -14.60 -14.19
C ILE A 12 1.54 -14.28 -12.82
N HIS A 13 1.04 -14.82 -11.71
CA HIS A 13 1.58 -14.57 -10.36
C HIS A 13 2.90 -15.31 -10.06
N HIS A 14 3.40 -16.13 -10.99
CA HIS A 14 4.75 -16.68 -10.95
C HIS A 14 5.77 -15.85 -11.73
N ASP A 15 5.30 -14.79 -12.40
CA ASP A 15 6.19 -13.82 -13.02
C ASP A 15 6.92 -13.04 -11.93
N GLU A 16 8.25 -13.05 -12.00
CA GLU A 16 9.10 -12.43 -10.98
C GLU A 16 8.84 -10.91 -10.88
N GLU A 17 8.49 -10.26 -11.98
CA GLU A 17 8.11 -8.85 -12.00
C GLU A 17 6.78 -8.62 -11.28
N LEU A 18 5.80 -9.50 -11.46
CA LEU A 18 4.52 -9.42 -10.77
C LEU A 18 4.63 -9.70 -9.27
N VAL A 19 5.42 -10.69 -8.86
CA VAL A 19 5.69 -10.94 -7.43
C VAL A 19 6.30 -9.70 -6.77
N ARG A 20 7.29 -9.07 -7.43
CA ARG A 20 7.96 -7.88 -6.88
C ARG A 20 7.05 -6.65 -6.84
N LEU A 21 6.17 -6.48 -7.83
CA LEU A 21 5.13 -5.44 -7.79
C LEU A 21 4.22 -5.63 -6.57
N VAL A 22 3.81 -6.86 -6.28
CA VAL A 22 2.97 -7.17 -5.12
C VAL A 22 3.68 -6.81 -3.80
N GLU A 23 4.98 -7.10 -3.64
CA GLU A 23 5.74 -6.70 -2.44
C GLU A 23 5.79 -5.17 -2.23
N SER A 24 5.99 -4.41 -3.31
CA SER A 24 5.96 -2.94 -3.25
C SER A 24 4.57 -2.40 -2.84
N LEU A 25 3.51 -3.04 -3.36
CA LEU A 25 2.12 -2.70 -3.00
C LEU A 25 1.82 -3.01 -1.54
N GLU A 26 2.29 -4.15 -1.00
CA GLU A 26 2.12 -4.49 0.41
C GLU A 26 2.74 -3.43 1.34
N THR A 27 3.90 -2.90 0.96
CA THR A 27 4.58 -1.84 1.70
C THR A 27 3.77 -0.53 1.66
N ALA A 28 3.28 -0.14 0.47
CA ALA A 28 2.40 1.02 0.31
C ALA A 28 1.11 0.90 1.14
N PHE A 29 0.43 -0.25 1.06
CA PHE A 29 -0.77 -0.53 1.86
C PHE A 29 -0.48 -0.49 3.37
N SER A 30 0.70 -0.94 3.79
CA SER A 30 1.09 -0.86 5.20
C SER A 30 1.29 0.58 5.66
N SER A 31 1.86 1.45 4.82
CA SER A 31 1.96 2.89 5.09
C SER A 31 0.59 3.57 5.19
N ILE A 32 -0.33 3.27 4.27
CA ILE A 32 -1.70 3.79 4.29
C ILE A 32 -2.41 3.36 5.58
N LYS A 33 -2.35 2.07 5.94
CA LYS A 33 -2.94 1.58 7.19
C LYS A 33 -2.34 2.22 8.43
N ALA A 34 -1.02 2.44 8.45
CA ALA A 34 -0.37 3.13 9.56
C ALA A 34 -0.85 4.58 9.66
N TRP A 35 -1.05 5.26 8.54
CA TRP A 35 -1.61 6.62 8.51
C TRP A 35 -3.05 6.65 9.04
N ILE A 36 -3.92 5.76 8.55
CA ILE A 36 -5.31 5.64 9.01
C ILE A 36 -5.37 5.38 10.52
N LYS A 37 -4.52 4.47 11.02
CA LYS A 37 -4.44 4.18 12.46
C LYS A 37 -4.04 5.39 13.30
N ARG A 38 -3.14 6.23 12.80
CA ARG A 38 -2.71 7.48 13.47
C ARG A 38 -3.79 8.56 13.42
N HIS A 39 -4.57 8.62 12.34
CA HIS A 39 -5.64 9.59 12.13
C HIS A 39 -7.02 8.97 12.36
N ARG A 40 -7.10 8.00 13.28
CA ARG A 40 -8.31 7.19 13.49
C ARG A 40 -9.54 8.03 13.80
N TYR A 41 -9.38 9.10 14.59
CA TYR A 41 -10.49 10.00 14.92
C TYR A 41 -11.11 10.61 13.66
N PHE A 42 -10.29 11.14 12.74
CA PHE A 42 -10.76 11.70 11.46
C PHE A 42 -11.49 10.66 10.61
N PHE A 43 -10.99 9.43 10.59
CA PHE A 43 -11.56 8.34 9.80
C PHE A 43 -12.89 7.84 10.40
N ASP A 44 -12.96 7.69 11.72
CA ASP A 44 -14.15 7.25 12.45
C ASP A 44 -15.24 8.35 12.45
N SER A 45 -14.87 9.63 12.26
CA SER A 45 -15.79 10.78 12.18
C SER A 45 -16.14 11.22 10.76
N SER A 46 -15.65 10.52 9.73
CA SER A 46 -15.87 10.91 8.35
C SER A 46 -17.21 10.37 7.84
N ASP A 47 -18.06 11.26 7.32
CA ASP A 47 -19.32 10.88 6.66
C ASP A 47 -19.09 10.26 5.27
N ASP A 48 -17.90 10.45 4.70
CA ASP A 48 -17.49 9.88 3.42
C ASP A 48 -16.19 9.06 3.57
N PRO A 49 -16.31 7.73 3.75
CA PRO A 49 -15.16 6.85 3.88
C PRO A 49 -14.31 6.78 2.59
N VAL A 50 -14.86 7.10 1.42
CA VAL A 50 -14.08 7.13 0.16
C VAL A 50 -13.15 8.33 0.17
N TYR A 51 -13.65 9.51 0.51
CA TYR A 51 -12.81 10.70 0.68
C TYR A 51 -11.70 10.50 1.74
N ALA A 52 -12.04 9.86 2.87
CA ALA A 52 -11.05 9.55 3.89
C ALA A 52 -9.92 8.61 3.39
N LEU A 53 -10.26 7.65 2.51
CA LEU A 53 -9.28 6.81 1.82
C LEU A 53 -8.44 7.60 0.83
N GLU A 54 -9.04 8.51 0.06
CA GLU A 54 -8.30 9.37 -0.89
C GLU A 54 -7.26 10.22 -0.17
N VAL A 55 -7.61 10.81 0.98
CA VAL A 55 -6.67 11.56 1.82
C VAL A 55 -5.53 10.67 2.33
N ALA A 56 -5.85 9.44 2.75
CA ALA A 56 -4.83 8.48 3.19
C ALA A 56 -3.89 8.05 2.05
N CYS A 57 -4.42 7.91 0.82
CA CYS A 57 -3.63 7.64 -0.38
C CYS A 57 -2.75 8.84 -0.76
N ALA A 58 -3.28 10.07 -0.66
CA ALA A 58 -2.55 11.30 -0.95
C ALA A 58 -1.36 11.56 0.00
N HIS A 59 -1.33 10.88 1.16
CA HIS A 59 -0.16 10.88 2.05
C HIS A 59 1.07 10.21 1.42
N ILE A 60 0.90 9.32 0.44
CA ILE A 60 2.02 8.67 -0.25
C ILE A 60 2.72 9.68 -1.15
N THR A 61 3.85 10.19 -0.69
CA THR A 61 4.69 11.11 -1.48
C THR A 61 5.49 10.35 -2.54
N SER A 62 5.97 11.06 -3.57
CA SER A 62 6.86 10.49 -4.58
C SER A 62 8.15 9.89 -3.98
N ASN A 63 8.64 10.45 -2.87
CA ASN A 63 9.81 9.91 -2.17
C ASN A 63 9.50 8.60 -1.45
N MET A 64 8.31 8.48 -0.84
CA MET A 64 7.85 7.22 -0.25
C MET A 64 7.62 6.16 -1.33
N ALA A 65 6.98 6.53 -2.44
CA ALA A 65 6.79 5.65 -3.58
C ALA A 65 8.12 5.12 -4.10
N ASN A 66 9.10 6.01 -4.32
CA ASN A 66 10.46 5.63 -4.71
C ASN A 66 11.10 4.70 -3.65
N GLY A 67 10.89 4.98 -2.37
CA GLY A 67 11.34 4.12 -1.27
C GLY A 67 10.73 2.71 -1.29
N PHE A 68 9.47 2.57 -1.68
CA PHE A 68 8.83 1.26 -1.83
C PHE A 68 9.44 0.46 -2.97
N PHE A 69 9.78 1.12 -4.09
CA PHE A 69 10.49 0.48 -5.19
C PHE A 69 11.96 0.18 -4.84
N ASN A 70 12.65 1.05 -4.11
CA ASN A 70 14.07 0.86 -3.77
C ASN A 70 14.31 -0.10 -2.60
N ALA A 71 13.34 -0.26 -1.69
CA ALA A 71 13.39 -1.27 -0.64
C ALA A 71 13.06 -2.67 -1.19
N SER A 72 12.47 -2.75 -2.38
CA SER A 72 12.43 -3.98 -3.15
C SER A 72 13.80 -4.24 -3.79
N ILE A 73 14.06 -5.45 -4.27
CA ILE A 73 15.34 -5.85 -4.87
C ILE A 73 15.72 -5.11 -6.18
N TYR A 74 14.97 -4.08 -6.58
CA TYR A 74 15.18 -3.26 -7.77
C TYR A 74 16.18 -2.09 -7.62
N SER A 75 16.88 -1.93 -6.50
CA SER A 75 17.84 -0.81 -6.32
C SER A 75 19.16 -0.92 -7.14
N LYS A 76 19.15 -1.60 -8.30
CA LYS A 76 20.31 -1.66 -9.20
C LYS A 76 20.29 -0.52 -10.20
#